data_AF-A0A4P9XBH8-F1
#
_entry.id   AF-A0A4P9XBH8-F1
#
_cell.length_a   1.000
_cell.length_b   1.000
_cell.length_c   1.000
_cell.angle_alpha   90.00
_cell.angle_beta   90.00
_cell.angle_gamma   90.00
#
_symmetry.space_group_name_H-M   'P 1'
#
loop_
_entity.id
_entity.type
_entity.pdbx_description
1 polymer ?
#
loop_
_entity_poly.entity_id
_entity_poly.type
_entity_poly.pdbx_seq_one_letter_code
_entity_poly.pdbx_strand_id
1 'polypeptide(L)'
;MAVRPSLAPVPPRSARVALALSPSLSPSSSPWRWTPVRAVSAAAAKRVKSKGAAQTDKRYVLIRDVLFPPRAPLPKTGAPPPSPAEAAAAAAEVAAPAAQPAFVTVRDPLHEQVDTVERAWAHFQDVRARRVAYRVAALTAGMARAVAALKQVDPALYAAATAAGAPAKAPSVITLMPRNLRIPTETPPAAGWK
;
A
#
# COMPACT_ATOMS: atom_id res chain seq x y z
N MET A 1 -5.30 -65.50 36.87
CA MET A 1 -3.93 -65.24 36.39
C MET A 1 -4.01 -64.17 35.33
N ALA A 2 -3.53 -62.98 35.66
CA ALA A 2 -3.66 -61.77 34.85
C ALA A 2 -2.33 -61.49 34.14
N VAL A 3 -2.36 -61.26 32.83
CA VAL A 3 -1.19 -60.85 32.04
C VAL A 3 -1.43 -59.41 31.59
N ARG A 4 -0.72 -58.47 32.20
CA ARG A 4 -0.66 -57.06 31.79
C ARG A 4 0.36 -56.91 30.66
N PRO A 5 0.05 -56.26 29.53
CA PRO A 5 1.07 -55.89 28.56
C PRO A 5 1.88 -54.69 29.06
N SER A 6 3.20 -54.87 29.03
CA SER A 6 4.24 -53.92 29.40
C SER A 6 4.30 -52.73 28.42
N LEU A 7 4.03 -51.51 28.91
CA LEU A 7 4.27 -50.28 28.18
C LEU A 7 5.77 -49.98 28.14
N ALA A 8 6.35 -49.93 26.95
CA ALA A 8 7.73 -49.51 26.73
C ALA A 8 7.88 -47.99 26.95
N PRO A 9 9.01 -47.51 27.52
CA PRO A 9 9.27 -46.09 27.71
C PRO A 9 9.63 -45.40 26.38
N VAL A 10 8.91 -44.33 26.06
CA VAL A 10 9.23 -43.40 24.97
C VAL A 10 10.41 -42.51 25.39
N PRO A 11 11.52 -42.43 24.65
CA PRO A 11 12.61 -41.52 24.97
C PRO A 11 12.26 -40.05 24.62
N PRO A 12 12.68 -39.06 25.43
CA PRO A 12 12.49 -37.65 25.09
C PRO A 12 13.45 -37.24 23.95
N ARG A 13 12.87 -36.79 22.83
CA ARG A 13 13.61 -36.11 21.75
C ARG A 13 14.00 -34.68 22.19
N SER A 14 15.06 -34.59 22.99
CA SER A 14 15.78 -33.35 23.24
C SER A 14 16.74 -33.07 22.08
N ALA A 15 16.21 -32.55 20.97
CA ALA A 15 17.05 -31.95 19.93
C ALA A 15 17.40 -30.51 20.36
N ARG A 16 18.46 -30.37 21.18
CA ARG A 16 19.13 -29.08 21.38
C ARG A 16 19.86 -28.74 20.09
N VAL A 17 19.23 -27.91 19.26
CA VAL A 17 19.93 -27.19 18.19
C VAL A 17 20.70 -26.05 18.85
N ALA A 18 21.94 -26.33 19.21
CA ALA A 18 22.95 -25.29 19.43
C ALA A 18 23.64 -25.10 18.09
N LEU A 19 23.41 -23.98 17.41
CA LEU A 19 24.26 -23.56 16.30
C LEU A 19 24.22 -22.03 16.13
N ALA A 20 25.40 -21.47 16.34
CA ALA A 20 25.96 -20.25 15.75
C ALA A 20 25.30 -18.90 16.07
N LEU A 21 25.95 -18.23 17.03
CA LEU A 21 26.19 -16.78 17.07
C LEU A 21 26.34 -16.21 15.65
N SER A 22 25.37 -15.41 15.23
CA SER A 22 25.48 -14.60 14.01
C SER A 22 26.38 -13.39 14.30
N PRO A 23 27.32 -13.05 13.40
CA PRO A 23 28.16 -11.88 13.56
C PRO A 23 27.33 -10.59 13.48
N SER A 24 27.64 -9.69 14.41
CA SER A 24 27.23 -8.29 14.45
C SER A 24 27.47 -7.62 13.09
N LEU A 25 26.40 -7.42 12.32
CA LEU A 25 26.41 -6.51 11.18
C LEU A 25 26.24 -5.10 11.73
N SER A 26 27.36 -4.38 11.78
CA SER A 26 27.37 -2.94 12.00
C SER A 26 26.43 -2.24 11.01
N PRO A 27 25.54 -1.34 11.47
CA PRO A 27 24.75 -0.53 10.56
C PRO A 27 25.69 0.42 9.83
N SER A 28 25.96 0.12 8.55
CA SER A 28 26.50 1.09 7.61
C SER A 28 25.53 2.26 7.56
N SER A 29 25.91 3.36 8.21
CA SER A 29 25.24 4.64 8.15
C SER A 29 25.38 5.20 6.72
N SER A 30 24.53 4.74 5.80
CA SER A 30 24.33 5.41 4.53
C SER A 30 23.42 6.61 4.76
N PRO A 31 23.92 7.85 4.65
CA PRO A 31 23.05 9.02 4.65
C PRO A 31 22.32 9.02 3.30
N TRP A 32 21.10 8.46 3.28
CA TRP A 32 20.13 8.76 2.24
C TRP A 32 19.78 10.23 2.36
N ARG A 33 20.63 11.08 1.77
CA ARG A 33 20.38 12.50 1.58
C ARG A 33 19.27 12.59 0.55
N TRP A 34 18.03 12.63 1.01
CA TRP A 34 16.91 13.08 0.20
C TRP A 34 17.16 14.55 -0.14
N THR A 35 17.78 14.82 -1.28
CA THR A 35 17.65 16.13 -1.92
C THR A 35 16.28 16.16 -2.57
N PRO A 36 15.31 16.95 -2.09
CA PRO A 36 14.12 17.19 -2.89
C PRO A 36 14.57 17.84 -4.19
N VAL A 37 14.40 17.15 -5.31
CA VAL A 37 14.50 17.75 -6.64
C VAL A 37 13.34 18.73 -6.75
N ARG A 38 13.56 19.94 -6.25
CA ARG A 38 12.66 21.08 -6.41
C ARG A 38 12.87 21.63 -7.82
N ALA A 39 12.51 20.86 -8.84
CA ALA A 39 12.34 21.38 -10.18
C ALA A 39 11.01 22.14 -10.23
N VAL A 40 10.97 23.32 -9.60
CA VAL A 40 9.98 24.33 -9.99
C VAL A 40 10.44 24.82 -11.35
N SER A 41 9.73 24.43 -12.41
CA SER A 41 9.96 24.96 -13.75
C SER A 41 9.72 26.47 -13.72
N ALA A 42 10.80 27.24 -13.59
CA ALA A 42 10.81 28.70 -13.65
C ALA A 42 10.60 29.24 -15.08
N ALA A 43 9.83 28.53 -15.91
CA ALA A 43 9.64 28.84 -17.32
C ALA A 43 8.21 29.30 -17.68
N ALA A 44 7.29 29.41 -16.71
CA ALA A 44 5.91 29.82 -16.97
C ALA A 44 5.54 31.19 -16.37
N ALA A 45 6.52 32.03 -16.01
CA ALA A 45 6.30 33.34 -15.40
C ALA A 45 6.59 34.51 -16.36
N LYS A 46 6.11 34.46 -17.61
CA LYS A 46 6.04 35.66 -18.45
C LYS A 46 4.74 35.69 -19.23
N ARG A 47 4.02 36.82 -19.05
CA ARG A 47 2.77 37.27 -19.69
C ARG A 47 1.51 36.74 -19.04
N VAL A 48 0.85 37.58 -18.24
CA VAL A 48 -0.40 38.27 -18.62
C VAL A 48 -0.56 39.49 -17.70
N LYS A 49 -0.49 40.69 -18.29
CA LYS A 49 -0.82 41.96 -17.63
C LYS A 49 -2.33 42.13 -17.82
N SER A 50 -3.16 41.44 -17.04
CA SER A 50 -4.61 41.65 -17.04
C SER A 50 -4.95 42.79 -16.08
N LYS A 51 -5.31 43.94 -16.67
CA LYS A 51 -6.03 45.01 -15.99
C LYS A 51 -7.34 44.42 -15.42
N GLY A 52 -7.56 44.60 -14.11
CA GLY A 52 -8.90 44.76 -13.53
C GLY A 52 -9.86 43.58 -13.50
N ALA A 53 -9.41 42.32 -13.32
CA ALA A 53 -10.30 41.22 -12.97
C ALA A 53 -9.98 40.69 -11.55
N ALA A 54 -11.03 40.51 -10.77
CA ALA A 54 -11.03 40.29 -9.33
C ALA A 54 -10.08 39.17 -8.88
N GLN A 55 -9.42 39.38 -7.73
CA GLN A 55 -8.44 38.47 -7.12
C GLN A 55 -9.00 37.05 -6.85
N THR A 56 -10.33 36.88 -6.83
CA THR A 56 -11.04 35.60 -6.75
C THR A 56 -10.80 34.73 -7.98
N ASP A 57 -10.77 35.30 -9.19
CA ASP A 57 -10.66 34.53 -10.43
C ASP A 57 -9.27 33.88 -10.59
N LYS A 58 -8.23 34.51 -10.04
CA LYS A 58 -6.86 33.97 -10.13
C LYS A 58 -6.68 32.69 -9.30
N ARG A 59 -7.29 32.60 -8.11
CA ARG A 59 -7.28 31.37 -7.31
C ARG A 59 -8.11 30.28 -7.99
N TYR A 60 -9.26 30.62 -8.56
CA TYR A 60 -10.07 29.68 -9.32
C TYR A 60 -9.35 29.14 -10.56
N VAL A 61 -8.67 29.98 -11.33
CA VAL A 61 -7.87 29.55 -12.49
C VAL A 61 -6.72 28.64 -12.05
N LEU A 62 -6.03 28.96 -10.96
CA LEU A 62 -4.95 28.10 -10.47
C LEU A 62 -5.46 26.76 -9.93
N ILE A 63 -6.59 26.74 -9.21
CA ILE A 63 -7.25 25.51 -8.77
C ILE A 63 -7.68 24.70 -10.01
N ARG A 64 -8.26 25.34 -11.02
CA ARG A 64 -8.65 24.70 -12.27
C ARG A 64 -7.46 24.08 -12.99
N ASP A 65 -6.34 24.80 -13.09
CA ASP A 65 -5.17 24.32 -13.82
C ASP A 65 -4.39 23.24 -13.02
N VAL A 66 -4.53 23.19 -11.69
CA VAL A 66 -4.00 22.10 -10.86
C VAL A 66 -4.87 20.84 -10.96
N LEU A 67 -6.21 20.99 -10.93
CA LEU A 67 -7.16 19.88 -11.04
C LEU A 67 -7.29 19.35 -12.47
N PHE A 68 -7.17 20.25 -13.44
CA PHE A 68 -7.26 19.98 -14.87
C PHE A 68 -6.01 20.57 -15.54
N PRO A 69 -4.82 19.94 -15.34
CA PRO A 69 -3.64 20.37 -16.06
C PRO A 69 -3.96 20.39 -17.55
N PRO A 70 -3.59 21.47 -18.28
CA PRO A 70 -3.89 21.57 -19.70
C PRO A 70 -3.35 20.31 -20.35
N ARG A 71 -4.26 19.50 -20.92
CA ARG A 71 -3.91 18.26 -21.60
C ARG A 71 -2.81 18.61 -22.60
N ALA A 72 -1.65 17.95 -22.49
CA ALA A 72 -0.68 17.94 -23.58
C ALA A 72 -1.47 17.65 -24.86
N PRO A 73 -1.26 18.42 -25.96
CA PRO A 73 -2.07 18.26 -27.15
C PRO A 73 -2.01 16.81 -27.59
N LEU A 74 -3.12 16.09 -27.41
CA LEU A 74 -3.30 14.77 -27.99
C LEU A 74 -3.09 14.94 -29.50
N PRO A 75 -2.30 14.08 -30.15
CA PRO A 75 -2.18 14.13 -31.61
C PRO A 75 -3.60 14.11 -32.18
N LYS A 76 -3.92 15.04 -33.08
CA LYS A 76 -5.28 15.25 -33.60
C LYS A 76 -5.77 13.99 -34.32
N THR A 77 -6.38 13.06 -33.59
CA THR A 77 -7.18 11.96 -34.10
C THR A 77 -8.50 12.54 -34.61
N GLY A 78 -8.47 13.10 -35.81
CA GLY A 78 -9.65 13.72 -36.44
C GLY A 78 -9.42 14.30 -37.83
N ALA A 79 -8.26 14.10 -38.45
CA ALA A 79 -8.14 14.34 -39.88
C ALA A 79 -8.83 13.18 -40.64
N PRO A 80 -9.57 13.45 -41.73
CA PRO A 80 -10.03 12.39 -42.63
C PRO A 80 -8.82 11.57 -43.08
N PRO A 81 -8.95 10.23 -43.26
CA PRO A 81 -7.83 9.40 -43.66
C PRO A 81 -7.21 9.98 -44.94
N PRO A 82 -5.88 10.22 -44.97
CA PRO A 82 -5.22 10.74 -46.15
C PRO A 82 -5.39 9.78 -47.32
N SER A 83 -5.46 10.33 -48.53
CA SER A 83 -5.45 9.54 -49.77
C SER A 83 -4.26 8.56 -49.74
N PRO A 84 -4.37 7.33 -50.28
CA PRO A 84 -3.27 6.36 -50.26
C PRO A 84 -1.95 6.90 -50.86
N ALA A 85 -2.02 7.90 -51.75
CA ALA A 85 -0.84 8.60 -52.27
C ALA A 85 -0.19 9.54 -51.25
N GLU A 86 -0.98 10.22 -50.42
CA GLU A 86 -0.50 11.10 -49.34
C GLU A 86 -0.03 10.30 -48.12
N ALA A 87 -0.63 9.13 -47.87
CA ALA A 87 -0.18 8.19 -46.84
C ALA A 87 1.23 7.62 -47.15
N ALA A 88 1.56 7.40 -48.42
CA ALA A 88 2.90 6.95 -48.83
C ALA A 88 3.95 8.07 -48.69
N ALA A 89 3.59 9.33 -48.99
CA ALA A 89 4.48 10.47 -48.82
C ALA A 89 4.68 10.84 -47.33
N ALA A 90 3.62 10.79 -46.52
CA ALA A 90 3.70 11.03 -45.08
C ALA A 90 4.43 9.89 -44.33
N ALA A 91 4.29 8.64 -44.76
CA ALA A 91 5.09 7.53 -44.24
C ALA A 91 6.58 7.67 -44.59
N ALA A 92 6.91 8.30 -45.72
CA ALA A 92 8.29 8.61 -46.09
C ALA A 92 8.87 9.79 -45.29
N GLU A 93 8.04 10.76 -44.85
CA GLU A 93 8.51 11.93 -44.08
C GLU A 93 8.55 11.70 -42.55
N VAL A 94 7.72 10.79 -42.02
CA VAL A 94 7.81 10.32 -40.62
C VAL A 94 9.01 9.37 -40.39
N ALA A 95 9.71 8.99 -41.46
CA ALA A 95 11.04 8.37 -41.38
C ALA A 95 12.17 9.37 -41.02
N ALA A 96 11.85 10.65 -40.79
CA ALA A 96 12.74 11.53 -40.06
C ALA A 96 12.67 11.18 -38.56
N PRO A 97 13.78 10.79 -37.90
CA PRO A 97 13.77 10.35 -36.52
C PRO A 97 13.51 11.55 -35.60
N ALA A 98 12.24 11.89 -35.41
CA ALA A 98 11.83 12.44 -34.12
C ALA A 98 12.33 11.43 -33.10
N ALA A 99 13.26 11.86 -32.25
CA ALA A 99 13.85 11.06 -31.20
C ALA A 99 12.76 10.63 -30.22
N GLN A 100 11.97 9.63 -30.62
CA GLN A 100 11.39 8.68 -29.69
C GLN A 100 12.57 8.25 -28.83
N PRO A 101 12.52 8.41 -27.49
CA PRO A 101 13.57 7.84 -26.67
C PRO A 101 13.63 6.38 -27.09
N ALA A 102 14.74 5.99 -27.73
CA ALA A 102 14.87 4.68 -28.32
C ALA A 102 14.36 3.70 -27.28
N PHE A 103 13.23 3.04 -27.56
CA PHE A 103 12.66 2.10 -26.62
C PHE A 103 13.80 1.12 -26.39
N VAL A 104 14.39 1.17 -25.19
CA VAL A 104 15.60 0.42 -24.89
C VAL A 104 15.15 -1.02 -24.84
N THR A 105 15.18 -1.64 -26.02
CA THR A 105 14.92 -3.05 -26.27
C THR A 105 16.14 -3.88 -25.89
N VAL A 106 17.23 -3.22 -25.48
CA VAL A 106 18.30 -3.83 -24.73
C VAL A 106 17.74 -4.13 -23.35
N ARG A 107 17.79 -5.42 -22.99
CA ARG A 107 17.46 -5.93 -21.67
C ARG A 107 18.41 -5.27 -20.67
N ASP A 108 18.07 -4.08 -20.21
CA ASP A 108 18.91 -3.30 -19.32
C ASP A 108 19.06 -4.06 -18.01
N PRO A 109 20.29 -4.26 -17.49
CA PRO A 109 20.48 -4.94 -16.21
C PRO A 109 19.74 -4.23 -15.07
N LEU A 110 19.49 -2.93 -15.20
CA LEU A 110 18.65 -2.15 -14.28
C LEU A 110 17.19 -2.61 -14.29
N HIS A 111 16.64 -2.92 -15.48
CA HIS A 111 15.27 -3.40 -15.60
C HIS A 111 15.10 -4.77 -14.93
N GLU A 112 16.07 -5.68 -15.11
CA GLU A 112 16.07 -6.98 -14.44
C GLU A 112 16.17 -6.87 -12.91
N GLN A 113 16.92 -5.88 -12.40
CA GLN A 113 17.00 -5.59 -10.98
C GLN A 113 15.67 -5.09 -10.43
N VAL A 114 15.02 -4.16 -11.12
CA VAL A 114 13.69 -3.65 -10.74
C VAL A 114 12.67 -4.79 -10.72
N ASP A 115 12.63 -5.60 -11.77
CA ASP A 115 11.78 -6.79 -11.87
C ASP A 115 11.98 -7.74 -10.68
N THR A 116 13.24 -7.97 -10.29
CA THR A 116 13.58 -8.85 -9.17
C THR A 116 13.07 -8.28 -7.84
N VAL A 117 13.24 -6.97 -7.63
CA VAL A 117 12.73 -6.27 -6.44
C VAL A 117 11.21 -6.30 -6.41
N GLU A 118 10.53 -6.07 -7.53
CA GLU A 118 9.08 -6.11 -7.62
C GLU A 118 8.51 -7.50 -7.33
N ARG A 119 9.12 -8.57 -7.86
CA ARG A 119 8.73 -9.95 -7.55
C ARG A 119 8.95 -10.29 -6.08
N ALA A 120 10.09 -9.88 -5.51
CA ALA A 120 10.38 -10.10 -4.09
C ALA A 120 9.37 -9.36 -3.19
N TRP A 121 9.01 -8.13 -3.55
CA TRP A 121 8.01 -7.33 -2.85
C TRP A 121 6.61 -7.95 -2.94
N ALA A 122 6.20 -8.42 -4.11
CA ALA A 122 4.93 -9.13 -4.29
C ALA A 122 4.85 -10.37 -3.40
N HIS A 123 5.89 -11.21 -3.41
CA HIS A 123 5.96 -12.38 -2.53
C HIS A 123 5.90 -12.00 -1.04
N PHE A 124 6.59 -10.94 -0.62
CA PHE A 124 6.52 -10.44 0.75
C PHE A 124 5.09 -10.02 1.15
N GLN A 125 4.38 -9.31 0.27
CA GLN A 125 3.00 -8.91 0.52
C GLN A 125 2.06 -10.11 0.60
N ASP A 126 2.24 -11.12 -0.25
CA ASP A 126 1.46 -12.35 -0.21
C ASP A 126 1.64 -13.10 1.12
N VAL A 127 2.89 -13.26 1.57
CA VAL A 127 3.19 -13.89 2.86
C VAL A 127 2.57 -13.09 4.02
N ARG A 128 2.66 -11.76 3.97
CA ARG A 128 2.04 -10.88 4.97
C ARG A 128 0.51 -11.03 4.99
N ALA A 129 -0.13 -11.02 3.82
CA ALA A 129 -1.57 -11.19 3.69
C ALA A 129 -2.03 -12.54 4.25
N ARG A 130 -1.33 -13.63 3.92
CA ARG A 130 -1.61 -14.97 4.47
C ARG A 130 -1.49 -15.02 5.98
N ARG A 131 -0.46 -14.38 6.57
CA ARG A 131 -0.29 -14.32 8.03
C ARG A 131 -1.42 -13.55 8.71
N VAL A 132 -1.83 -12.42 8.14
CA VAL A 132 -2.96 -11.63 8.66
C VAL A 132 -4.25 -12.46 8.57
N ALA A 133 -4.53 -13.08 7.43
CA ALA A 133 -5.70 -13.92 7.23
C ALA A 133 -5.73 -15.08 8.23
N TYR A 134 -4.61 -15.79 8.41
CA TYR A 134 -4.49 -16.86 9.40
C TYR A 134 -4.76 -16.36 10.82
N ARG A 135 -4.17 -15.22 11.22
CA ARG A 135 -4.37 -14.65 12.56
C ARG A 135 -5.83 -14.28 12.81
N VAL A 136 -6.49 -13.66 11.83
CA VAL A 136 -7.92 -13.31 11.92
C VAL A 136 -8.77 -14.58 12.01
N ALA A 137 -8.51 -15.60 11.19
CA ALA A 137 -9.20 -16.89 11.25
C ALA A 137 -9.02 -17.58 12.61
N ALA A 138 -7.81 -17.56 13.16
CA ALA A 138 -7.52 -18.13 14.46
C ALA A 138 -8.25 -17.38 15.60
N LEU A 139 -8.24 -16.05 15.59
CA LEU A 139 -8.94 -15.22 16.58
C LEU A 139 -10.45 -15.43 16.51
N THR A 140 -11.03 -15.44 15.31
CA THR A 140 -12.48 -15.65 15.12
C THR A 140 -12.90 -17.06 15.51
N ALA A 141 -12.13 -18.10 15.15
CA ALA A 141 -12.39 -19.46 15.58
C ALA A 141 -12.23 -19.65 17.11
N GLY A 142 -11.29 -18.94 17.73
CA GLY A 142 -11.13 -18.91 19.18
C GLY A 142 -12.33 -18.25 19.86
N MET A 143 -12.76 -17.09 19.38
CA MET A 143 -13.94 -16.37 19.87
C MET A 143 -15.21 -17.22 19.72
N ALA A 144 -15.42 -17.86 18.57
CA ALA A 144 -16.58 -18.73 18.34
C ALA A 144 -16.62 -19.90 19.34
N ARG A 145 -15.47 -20.55 19.60
CA ARG A 145 -15.36 -21.61 20.60
C ARG A 145 -15.66 -21.10 22.02
N ALA A 146 -15.14 -19.93 22.38
CA ALA A 146 -15.40 -19.33 23.70
C ALA A 146 -16.89 -18.99 23.88
N VAL A 147 -17.53 -18.40 22.87
CA VAL A 147 -18.96 -18.09 22.88
C VAL A 147 -19.82 -19.35 22.95
N ALA A 148 -19.45 -20.41 22.23
CA ALA A 148 -20.12 -21.70 22.31
C ALA A 148 -20.02 -22.34 23.71
N ALA A 149 -18.84 -22.27 24.34
CA ALA A 149 -18.64 -22.74 25.71
C ALA A 149 -19.44 -21.90 26.72
N LEU A 150 -19.47 -20.57 26.57
CA LEU A 150 -20.24 -19.67 27.43
C LEU A 150 -21.73 -20.03 27.39
N LYS A 151 -22.27 -20.34 26.21
CA LYS A 151 -23.66 -20.76 26.05
C LYS A 151 -24.02 -22.01 26.86
N GLN A 152 -23.07 -22.93 27.06
CA GLN A 152 -23.27 -24.17 27.81
C GLN A 152 -23.16 -23.95 29.33
N VAL A 153 -22.25 -23.08 29.75
CA VAL A 153 -22.00 -22.81 31.18
C VAL A 153 -23.04 -21.87 31.78
N ASP A 154 -23.32 -20.75 31.10
CA ASP A 154 -24.27 -19.74 31.56
C ASP A 154 -25.01 -19.08 30.37
N PRO A 155 -26.24 -19.54 30.08
CA PRO A 155 -27.07 -18.97 29.03
C PRO A 155 -27.44 -17.49 29.22
N ALA A 156 -27.50 -17.00 30.48
CA ALA A 156 -27.85 -15.62 30.78
C ALA A 156 -26.68 -14.68 30.43
N LEU A 157 -25.45 -15.06 30.79
CA LEU A 157 -24.24 -14.34 30.37
C LEU A 157 -24.05 -14.40 28.85
N TYR A 158 -24.35 -15.54 28.22
CA TYR A 158 -24.34 -15.65 26.77
C TYR A 158 -25.34 -14.67 26.13
N ALA A 159 -26.56 -14.57 26.66
CA ALA A 159 -27.56 -13.62 26.15
C ALA A 159 -27.09 -12.17 26.29
N ALA A 160 -26.45 -11.81 27.41
CA ALA A 160 -25.87 -10.48 27.61
C ALA A 160 -24.70 -10.19 26.67
N ALA A 161 -23.82 -11.17 26.42
CA ALA A 161 -22.67 -11.01 25.53
C ALA A 161 -23.03 -10.98 24.04
N THR A 162 -24.11 -11.67 23.64
CA THR A 162 -24.57 -11.75 22.25
C THR A 162 -25.70 -10.78 21.89
N ALA A 163 -26.30 -10.12 22.89
CA ALA A 163 -27.15 -8.96 22.70
C ALA A 163 -26.32 -7.82 22.11
N ALA A 164 -26.14 -7.88 20.79
CA ALA A 164 -25.26 -7.03 20.01
C ALA A 164 -25.42 -5.56 20.38
N GLY A 165 -24.33 -4.91 20.82
CA GLY A 165 -23.95 -3.55 20.42
C GLY A 165 -24.97 -2.41 20.48
N ALA A 166 -26.13 -2.57 21.13
CA ALA A 166 -27.12 -1.52 21.29
C ALA A 166 -27.02 -1.00 22.73
N PRO A 167 -26.40 0.17 22.97
CA PRO A 167 -26.90 0.97 24.07
C PRO A 167 -28.37 1.24 23.76
N ALA A 168 -29.28 0.48 24.38
CA ALA A 168 -30.73 0.59 24.18
C ALA A 168 -31.30 1.97 24.55
N LYS A 169 -30.44 2.94 24.93
CA LYS A 169 -30.76 4.32 25.27
C LYS A 169 -29.65 5.33 24.91
N ALA A 170 -28.89 5.16 23.82
CA ALA A 170 -28.01 6.25 23.35
C ALA A 170 -28.33 6.64 21.91
N PRO A 171 -28.61 7.93 21.63
CA PRO A 171 -28.90 8.40 20.29
C PRO A 171 -27.67 8.21 19.40
N SER A 172 -27.84 7.45 18.31
CA SER A 172 -27.08 7.49 17.06
C SER A 172 -25.60 7.90 17.16
N VAL A 173 -24.71 6.93 17.38
CA VAL A 173 -23.41 6.70 16.73
C VAL A 173 -22.73 5.60 17.55
N ILE A 174 -22.87 4.34 17.12
CA ILE A 174 -22.10 3.22 17.69
C ILE A 174 -20.64 3.50 17.35
N THR A 175 -19.90 4.11 18.27
CA THR A 175 -18.48 4.39 18.09
C THR A 175 -17.74 3.08 18.40
N LEU A 176 -17.60 2.21 17.40
CA LEU A 176 -16.93 0.90 17.48
C LEU A 176 -15.47 0.98 17.96
N MET A 177 -14.86 2.16 17.94
CA MET A 177 -13.52 2.41 18.45
C MET A 177 -13.51 3.67 19.32
N PRO A 178 -12.85 3.65 20.48
CA PRO A 178 -12.75 4.84 21.32
C PRO A 178 -11.96 5.93 20.59
N ARG A 179 -12.38 7.19 20.72
CA ARG A 179 -11.69 8.36 20.13
C ARG A 179 -10.23 8.50 20.57
N ASN A 180 -9.86 7.89 21.69
CA ASN A 180 -8.51 7.93 22.24
C ASN A 180 -7.56 6.89 21.61
N LEU A 181 -8.06 5.99 20.74
CA LEU A 181 -7.21 5.06 20.02
C LEU A 181 -6.45 5.81 18.92
N ARG A 182 -5.18 6.11 19.19
CA ARG A 182 -4.32 6.87 18.29
C ARG A 182 -3.77 5.97 17.18
N ILE A 183 -3.72 6.51 15.96
CA ILE A 183 -2.97 5.90 14.85
C ILE A 183 -1.47 6.07 15.16
N PRO A 184 -0.64 5.02 15.04
CA PRO A 184 0.80 5.13 15.23
C PRO A 184 1.40 6.22 14.33
N THR A 185 2.22 7.09 14.90
CA THR A 185 2.96 8.15 14.19
C THR A 185 4.43 7.75 14.04
N GLU A 186 5.12 8.28 13.03
CA GLU A 186 6.55 7.99 12.79
C GLU A 186 7.43 8.44 13.96
N THR A 187 7.12 9.59 14.55
CA THR A 187 7.77 10.10 15.76
C THR A 187 6.80 10.06 16.94
N PRO A 188 7.26 9.64 18.13
CA PRO A 188 6.41 9.68 19.32
C PRO A 188 6.13 11.13 19.73
N PRO A 189 4.98 11.40 20.37
CA PRO A 189 4.69 12.73 20.88
C PRO A 189 5.71 13.15 21.95
N ALA A 190 6.18 14.40 21.89
CA ALA A 190 7.16 14.93 22.86
C ALA A 190 6.66 14.86 24.31
N ALA A 191 5.34 14.93 24.52
CA ALA A 191 4.71 14.83 25.82
C ALA A 191 4.61 13.38 26.37
N GLY A 192 5.08 12.38 25.63
CA GLY A 192 5.03 10.97 26.04
C GLY A 192 3.62 10.37 26.03
N TRP A 193 3.46 9.25 26.76
CA TRP A 193 2.16 8.63 27.03
C TRP A 193 1.55 9.28 28.27
N LYS A 194 0.27 9.65 28.20
CA LYS A 194 -0.52 10.20 29.30
C LYS A 194 -1.58 9.20 29.72
#